data_AF-A0A954Z8Z6-F1
#
_entry.id   AF-A0A954Z8Z6-F1
#
_cell.length_a   1.000
_cell.length_b   1.000
_cell.length_c   1.000
_cell.angle_alpha   90.00
_cell.angle_beta   90.00
_cell.angle_gamma   90.00
#
_symmetry.space_group_name_H-M   'P 1'
#
loop_
_entity.id
_entity.type
_entity.pdbx_description
1 polymer ?
#
loop_
_entity_poly.entity_id
_entity_poly.type
_entity_poly.pdbx_seq_one_letter_code
_entity_poly.pdbx_strand_id
1 'polypeptide(L)'
;MTSLVITPQRSNVAQGKCADWPTLWIAAACLLVGCLSSARSVRADVVRYRDVDGGEAVLVGSISDLTGRIVVVETEKGPTRRIDADRVTGVETTWDDERTVAQVQMASGEFANARALLERAVQKERRAWARRQLMVDMAWCERELGNGRACGELLLLVLQSDPDAAVWEVAPMTWAGKSLVSNDVATQWLASSQPAAQLWGASALCQEEGRADAWERLESLARDANAIFSVRWL
;
A
#
# COMPACT_ATOMS: atom_id res chain seq x y z
N MET A 1 23.84 -10.15 22.29
CA MET A 1 23.58 -10.97 23.49
C MET A 1 22.21 -10.64 24.04
N THR A 2 21.16 -11.30 23.55
CA THR A 2 19.87 -11.48 24.24
C THR A 2 19.17 -12.65 23.56
N SER A 3 19.24 -13.85 24.15
CA SER A 3 18.57 -15.05 23.66
C SER A 3 17.10 -15.03 24.09
N LEU A 4 16.18 -15.22 23.16
CA LEU A 4 14.79 -15.54 23.46
C LEU A 4 14.65 -17.07 23.50
N VAL A 5 14.42 -17.61 24.69
CA VAL A 5 14.15 -19.03 24.95
C VAL A 5 12.66 -19.27 24.77
N ILE A 6 12.28 -20.13 23.82
CA ILE A 6 10.90 -20.61 23.66
C ILE A 6 10.80 -21.98 24.33
N THR A 7 10.07 -22.03 25.44
CA THR A 7 9.73 -23.26 26.16
C THR A 7 8.47 -23.87 25.54
N PRO A 8 8.46 -25.14 25.10
CA PRO A 8 7.24 -25.80 24.66
C PRO A 8 6.41 -26.25 25.87
N GLN A 9 5.17 -25.79 25.94
CA GLN A 9 4.19 -26.21 26.94
C GLN A 9 3.68 -27.61 26.59
N ARG A 10 4.15 -28.62 27.33
CA ARG A 10 3.56 -29.97 27.36
C ARG A 10 2.22 -29.91 28.09
N SER A 11 1.13 -30.28 27.42
CA SER A 11 -0.11 -30.73 28.08
C SER A 11 -0.28 -32.23 27.86
N ASN A 12 0.18 -33.01 28.84
CA ASN A 12 -0.40 -34.31 29.14
C ASN A 12 -1.45 -34.07 30.21
N VAL A 13 -2.66 -34.60 30.08
CA VAL A 13 -3.46 -35.18 31.18
C VAL A 13 -4.70 -35.88 30.61
N ALA A 14 -4.74 -37.17 30.97
CA ALA A 14 -5.87 -38.04 31.31
C ALA A 14 -6.96 -38.39 30.28
N GLN A 15 -6.86 -39.67 29.87
CA GLN A 15 -7.96 -40.59 29.66
C GLN A 15 -8.94 -40.58 30.86
N GLY A 16 -10.24 -40.45 30.57
CA GLY A 16 -11.36 -40.65 31.49
C GLY A 16 -12.51 -41.32 30.75
N LYS A 17 -13.05 -42.38 31.35
CA LYS A 17 -13.89 -43.42 30.76
C LYS A 17 -15.36 -43.03 30.52
N CYS A 18 -15.97 -43.85 29.66
CA CYS A 18 -17.38 -44.12 29.39
C CYS A 18 -18.42 -43.69 30.44
N ALA A 19 -19.51 -43.09 29.95
CA ALA A 19 -20.84 -43.27 30.50
C ALA A 19 -21.85 -43.21 29.34
N ASP A 20 -22.52 -44.34 29.11
CA ASP A 20 -23.65 -44.47 28.20
C ASP A 20 -24.84 -43.64 28.71
N TRP A 21 -25.39 -42.76 27.87
CA TRP A 21 -26.72 -42.18 28.09
C TRP A 21 -27.65 -42.55 26.93
N PRO A 22 -28.85 -43.06 27.22
CA PRO A 22 -29.75 -43.58 26.21
C PRO A 22 -30.45 -42.45 25.44
N THR A 23 -30.64 -42.75 24.16
CA THR A 23 -31.49 -42.11 23.17
C THR A 23 -32.94 -41.85 23.62
N LEU A 24 -33.49 -40.72 23.16
CA LEU A 24 -34.90 -40.41 22.77
C LEU A 24 -35.60 -39.30 23.58
N TRP A 25 -35.61 -38.07 23.02
CA TRP A 25 -36.73 -37.10 22.97
C TRP A 25 -36.41 -36.14 21.79
N ILE A 26 -36.80 -36.45 20.54
CA ILE A 26 -38.01 -35.98 19.83
C ILE A 26 -38.29 -34.47 19.95
N ALA A 27 -37.96 -33.77 18.86
CA ALA A 27 -38.68 -32.71 18.15
C ALA A 27 -39.41 -31.60 18.94
N ALA A 28 -38.86 -30.38 18.91
CA ALA A 28 -39.55 -29.12 18.56
C ALA A 28 -38.70 -27.88 18.93
N ALA A 29 -37.80 -27.43 18.05
CA ALA A 29 -37.24 -26.07 18.12
C ALA A 29 -36.55 -25.63 16.81
N CYS A 30 -37.10 -25.99 15.65
CA CYS A 30 -36.71 -25.38 14.37
C CYS A 30 -37.65 -24.20 14.08
N LEU A 31 -37.30 -22.97 14.51
CA LEU A 31 -37.72 -21.69 13.89
C LEU A 31 -37.18 -20.44 14.62
N LEU A 32 -35.92 -20.44 15.04
CA LEU A 32 -35.20 -19.22 15.47
C LEU A 32 -33.79 -19.20 14.83
N VAL A 33 -33.72 -19.44 13.52
CA VAL A 33 -32.46 -19.40 12.73
C VAL A 33 -32.42 -18.20 11.77
N GLY A 34 -33.47 -17.37 11.73
CA GLY A 34 -33.51 -16.18 10.88
C GLY A 34 -33.10 -14.93 11.64
N CYS A 35 -32.12 -14.19 11.10
CA CYS A 35 -31.66 -12.86 11.55
C CYS A 35 -30.59 -12.82 12.65
N LEU A 36 -29.58 -13.69 12.59
CA LEU A 36 -28.22 -13.19 12.87
C LEU A 36 -27.81 -12.31 11.69
N SER A 37 -28.37 -11.10 11.65
CA SER A 37 -27.82 -10.00 10.89
C SER A 37 -26.37 -9.90 11.35
N SER A 38 -25.45 -10.37 10.51
CA SER A 38 -24.04 -10.08 10.70
C SER A 38 -23.96 -8.56 10.66
N ALA A 39 -23.97 -7.94 11.84
CA ALA A 39 -23.56 -6.57 12.00
C ALA A 39 -22.12 -6.59 11.51
N ARG A 40 -21.95 -6.29 10.23
CA ARG A 40 -20.66 -6.07 9.62
C ARG A 40 -20.18 -4.83 10.35
N SER A 41 -19.41 -5.05 11.42
CA SER A 41 -18.68 -3.97 12.07
C SER A 41 -17.75 -3.46 10.99
N VAL A 42 -18.21 -2.43 10.28
CA VAL A 42 -17.34 -1.65 9.40
C VAL A 42 -16.43 -0.96 10.40
N ARG A 43 -15.31 -1.62 10.67
CA ARG A 43 -14.32 -1.11 11.62
C ARG A 43 -13.86 0.23 11.05
N ALA A 44 -14.13 1.30 11.79
CA ALA A 44 -13.83 2.65 11.35
C ALA A 44 -12.31 2.84 11.21
N ASP A 45 -11.93 3.59 10.19
CA ASP A 45 -10.59 4.13 10.01
C ASP A 45 -10.38 5.30 10.99
N VAL A 46 -9.14 5.50 11.40
CA VAL A 46 -8.71 6.56 12.31
C VAL A 46 -7.65 7.40 11.61
N VAL A 47 -7.90 8.70 11.46
CA VAL A 47 -6.96 9.67 10.89
C VAL A 47 -6.49 10.61 12.00
N ARG A 48 -5.19 10.62 12.26
CA ARG A 48 -4.51 11.57 13.15
C ARG A 48 -3.96 12.70 12.31
N TYR A 49 -4.16 13.94 12.74
CA TYR A 49 -3.71 15.11 12.00
C TYR A 49 -3.45 16.30 12.92
N ARG A 50 -2.64 17.25 12.43
CA ARG A 50 -2.39 18.53 13.09
C ARG A 50 -3.53 19.49 12.78
N ASP A 51 -4.14 20.05 13.80
CA ASP A 51 -5.16 21.09 13.65
C ASP A 51 -4.55 22.43 13.21
N VAL A 52 -5.37 23.37 12.77
CA VAL A 52 -4.94 24.71 12.33
C VAL A 52 -4.24 25.49 13.44
N ASP A 53 -4.62 25.23 14.70
CA ASP A 53 -4.01 25.83 15.89
C ASP A 53 -2.74 25.08 16.35
N GLY A 54 -2.31 24.05 15.61
CA GLY A 54 -1.10 23.29 15.88
C GLY A 54 -1.25 22.10 16.83
N GLY A 55 -2.42 21.92 17.45
CA GLY A 55 -2.75 20.76 18.28
C GLY A 55 -2.89 19.45 17.49
N GLU A 56 -2.84 18.29 18.15
CA GLU A 56 -3.16 17.01 17.52
C GLU A 56 -4.67 16.74 17.62
N ALA A 57 -5.27 16.31 16.51
CA ALA A 57 -6.67 15.94 16.42
C ALA A 57 -6.82 14.53 15.84
N VAL A 58 -7.91 13.87 16.22
CA VAL A 58 -8.24 12.51 15.76
C VAL A 58 -9.62 12.54 15.12
N LEU A 59 -9.72 11.97 13.92
CA LEU A 59 -10.97 11.80 13.21
C LEU A 59 -11.23 10.31 12.97
N VAL A 60 -12.43 9.85 13.33
CA VAL A 60 -12.86 8.46 13.15
C VAL A 60 -13.99 8.42 12.12
N GLY A 61 -13.87 7.56 11.12
CA GLY A 61 -14.83 7.43 10.03
C GLY A 61 -14.38 6.43 8.98
N SER A 62 -14.93 6.49 7.77
CA SER A 62 -14.43 5.71 6.62
C SER A 62 -13.66 6.63 5.68
N ILE A 63 -12.43 6.26 5.31
CA ILE A 63 -11.66 7.02 4.33
C ILE A 63 -12.22 6.71 2.95
N SER A 64 -12.90 7.68 2.36
CA SER A 64 -13.45 7.56 1.01
C SER A 64 -12.37 7.80 -0.05
N ASP A 65 -11.38 8.65 0.25
CA ASP A 65 -10.24 8.91 -0.62
C ASP A 65 -9.02 9.39 0.18
N LEU A 66 -7.83 9.02 -0.30
CA LEU A 66 -6.54 9.42 0.24
C LEU A 66 -5.58 9.60 -0.95
N THR A 67 -5.11 10.82 -1.12
CA THR A 67 -4.20 11.26 -2.18
C THR A 67 -3.01 11.97 -1.59
N GLY A 68 -2.00 12.28 -2.40
CA GLY A 68 -0.87 13.12 -1.98
C GLY A 68 -1.25 14.52 -1.51
N ARG A 69 -2.49 14.99 -1.77
CA ARG A 69 -2.97 16.33 -1.38
C ARG A 69 -3.96 16.33 -0.24
N ILE A 70 -4.85 15.35 -0.19
CA ILE A 70 -5.99 15.37 0.73
C ILE A 70 -6.35 13.97 1.21
N VAL A 71 -6.90 13.93 2.43
CA VAL A 71 -7.61 12.79 3.00
C VAL A 71 -9.07 13.17 3.19
N VAL A 72 -9.97 12.36 2.65
CA VAL A 72 -11.41 12.55 2.70
C VAL A 72 -12.01 11.47 3.59
N VAL A 73 -12.68 11.88 4.66
CA VAL A 73 -13.24 10.98 5.68
C VAL A 73 -14.73 11.20 5.81
N GLU A 74 -15.50 10.13 5.65
CA GLU A 74 -16.94 10.07 5.91
C GLU A 74 -17.17 9.67 7.36
N THR A 75 -17.70 10.59 8.16
CA THR A 75 -18.03 10.31 9.57
C THR A 75 -19.44 9.72 9.68
N GLU A 76 -19.68 8.78 10.61
CA GLU A 76 -20.97 8.05 10.71
C GLU A 76 -22.21 8.94 10.86
N LYS A 77 -22.08 10.11 11.49
CA LYS A 77 -23.21 11.00 11.84
C LYS A 77 -22.98 12.47 11.45
N GLY A 78 -21.93 12.76 10.69
CA GLY A 78 -21.46 14.11 10.45
C GLY A 78 -21.09 14.38 8.99
N PRO A 79 -20.73 15.62 8.66
CA PRO A 79 -20.32 15.98 7.31
C PRO A 79 -19.02 15.28 6.92
N THR A 80 -18.87 14.99 5.63
CA THR A 80 -17.57 14.59 5.06
C THR A 80 -16.52 15.63 5.39
N ARG A 81 -15.40 15.19 5.96
CA ARG A 81 -14.27 16.04 6.31
C ARG A 81 -13.17 15.87 5.28
N ARG A 82 -12.51 16.98 4.95
CA ARG A 82 -11.34 17.02 4.07
C ARG A 82 -10.19 17.58 4.90
N ILE A 83 -9.09 16.84 4.93
CA ILE A 83 -7.88 17.20 5.67
C ILE A 83 -6.75 17.25 4.65
N ASP A 84 -5.97 18.32 4.63
CA ASP A 84 -4.80 18.40 3.77
C ASP A 84 -3.79 17.32 4.19
N ALA A 85 -3.23 16.60 3.22
CA ALA A 85 -2.36 15.46 3.47
C ALA A 85 -1.12 15.84 4.28
N ASP A 86 -0.64 17.07 4.14
CA ASP A 86 0.51 17.60 4.88
C ASP A 86 0.25 17.85 6.37
N ARG A 87 -1.02 17.83 6.78
CA ARG A 87 -1.43 17.89 8.18
C ARG A 87 -1.64 16.50 8.76
N VAL A 88 -1.79 15.47 7.94
CA VAL A 88 -2.03 14.10 8.41
C VAL A 88 -0.75 13.54 8.99
N THR A 89 -0.81 13.05 10.22
CA THR A 89 0.34 12.48 10.95
C THR A 89 0.24 10.96 11.09
N GLY A 90 -0.93 10.39 10.80
CA GLY A 90 -1.11 8.95 10.83
C GLY A 90 -2.48 8.52 10.30
N VAL A 91 -2.51 7.34 9.72
CA VAL A 91 -3.73 6.67 9.26
C VAL A 91 -3.71 5.25 9.78
N GLU A 92 -4.71 4.91 10.59
CA GLU A 92 -4.97 3.55 11.03
C GLU A 92 -6.22 3.05 10.31
N THR A 93 -6.08 1.92 9.62
CA THR A 93 -7.13 1.30 8.80
C THR A 93 -7.06 -0.20 9.00
N THR A 94 -8.17 -0.88 8.73
CA THR A 94 -8.14 -2.34 8.65
C THR A 94 -7.67 -2.77 7.27
N TRP A 95 -6.62 -3.58 7.26
CA TRP A 95 -6.11 -4.27 6.08
C TRP A 95 -6.61 -5.70 6.03
N ASP A 96 -6.64 -6.29 4.85
CA ASP A 96 -6.87 -7.71 4.71
C ASP A 96 -5.66 -8.53 5.23
N ASP A 97 -5.92 -9.80 5.53
CA ASP A 97 -4.89 -10.72 6.02
C ASP A 97 -3.76 -10.88 4.98
N GLU A 98 -4.08 -10.80 3.68
CA GLU A 98 -3.09 -11.01 2.61
C GLU A 98 -2.04 -9.90 2.58
N ARG A 99 -2.44 -8.64 2.68
CA ARG A 99 -1.52 -7.51 2.81
C ARG A 99 -0.74 -7.60 4.10
N THR A 100 -1.38 -7.93 5.22
CA THR A 100 -0.70 -8.04 6.51
C THR A 100 0.42 -9.09 6.45
N VAL A 101 0.15 -10.26 5.87
CA VAL A 101 1.17 -11.30 5.65
C VAL A 101 2.21 -10.85 4.62
N ALA A 102 1.81 -10.16 3.55
CA ALA A 102 2.74 -9.65 2.54
C ALA A 102 3.74 -8.66 3.16
N GLN A 103 3.32 -7.78 4.06
CA GLN A 103 4.21 -6.84 4.75
C GLN A 103 5.26 -7.56 5.61
N VAL A 104 4.87 -8.64 6.30
CA VAL A 104 5.82 -9.49 7.03
C VAL A 104 6.83 -10.13 6.06
N GLN A 105 6.37 -10.61 4.91
CA GLN A 105 7.24 -11.20 3.89
C GLN A 105 8.18 -10.17 3.25
N MET A 106 7.71 -8.96 2.95
CA MET A 106 8.54 -7.84 2.47
C MET A 106 9.63 -7.52 3.50
N ALA A 107 9.27 -7.40 4.78
CA ALA A 107 10.23 -7.15 5.85
C ALA A 107 11.26 -8.28 6.02
N SER A 108 10.91 -9.50 5.58
CA SER A 108 11.79 -10.68 5.62
C SER A 108 12.58 -10.89 4.31
N GLY A 109 12.43 -10.01 3.31
CA GLY A 109 13.07 -10.14 2.00
C GLY A 109 12.40 -11.16 1.05
N GLU A 110 11.24 -11.72 1.41
CA GLU A 110 10.49 -12.67 0.59
C GLU A 110 9.61 -11.95 -0.46
N PHE A 111 10.23 -11.11 -1.29
CA PHE A 111 9.50 -10.21 -2.20
C PHE A 111 8.63 -10.93 -3.23
N ALA A 112 9.04 -12.10 -3.72
CA ALA A 112 8.24 -12.89 -4.67
C ALA A 112 6.93 -13.41 -4.05
N ASN A 113 7.00 -13.91 -2.81
CA ASN A 113 5.82 -14.39 -2.08
C ASN A 113 4.89 -13.22 -1.74
N ALA A 114 5.47 -12.10 -1.27
CA ALA A 114 4.73 -10.89 -0.94
C ALA A 114 3.98 -10.34 -2.16
N ARG A 115 4.66 -10.29 -3.32
CA ARG A 115 4.07 -9.83 -4.58
C ARG A 115 2.84 -10.63 -4.98
N ALA A 116 2.85 -11.96 -4.77
CA ALA A 116 1.70 -12.82 -5.06
C ALA A 116 0.54 -12.61 -4.08
N LEU A 117 0.80 -12.32 -2.81
CA LEU A 117 -0.22 -11.95 -1.83
C LEU A 117 -0.86 -10.59 -2.14
N LEU A 118 -0.03 -9.57 -2.44
CA LEU A 118 -0.50 -8.23 -2.78
C LEU A 118 -1.37 -8.23 -4.02
N GLU A 119 -1.07 -9.07 -5.01
CA GLU A 119 -1.91 -9.23 -6.20
C GLU A 119 -3.34 -9.66 -5.83
N ARG A 120 -3.46 -10.65 -4.94
CA ARG A 120 -4.76 -11.13 -4.47
C ARG A 120 -5.49 -10.07 -3.64
N ALA A 121 -4.75 -9.33 -2.81
CA ALA A 121 -5.28 -8.21 -2.02
C ALA A 121 -5.86 -7.12 -2.94
N VAL A 122 -5.14 -6.72 -4.00
CA VAL A 122 -5.59 -5.69 -4.96
C VAL A 122 -6.89 -6.06 -5.66
N GLN A 123 -7.11 -7.35 -5.95
CA GLN A 123 -8.34 -7.84 -6.58
C GLN A 123 -9.55 -7.83 -5.64
N LYS A 124 -9.32 -7.92 -4.32
CA LYS A 124 -10.38 -7.94 -3.30
C LYS A 124 -10.69 -6.54 -2.75
N GLU A 125 -9.70 -5.66 -2.71
CA GLU A 125 -9.82 -4.32 -2.19
C GLU A 125 -10.73 -3.46 -3.07
N ARG A 126 -11.66 -2.75 -2.45
CA ARG A 126 -12.65 -1.89 -3.14
C ARG A 126 -12.36 -0.41 -2.97
N ARG A 127 -11.62 -0.03 -1.94
CA ARG A 127 -11.23 1.34 -1.65
C ARG A 127 -10.14 1.75 -2.63
N ALA A 128 -10.39 2.77 -3.46
CA ALA A 128 -9.46 3.17 -4.51
C ALA A 128 -8.08 3.57 -3.97
N TRP A 129 -8.05 4.32 -2.86
CA TRP A 129 -6.82 4.73 -2.19
C TRP A 129 -6.02 3.53 -1.63
N ALA A 130 -6.72 2.53 -1.10
CA ALA A 130 -6.10 1.34 -0.56
C ALA A 130 -5.47 0.49 -1.67
N ARG A 131 -6.14 0.39 -2.82
CA ARG A 131 -5.58 -0.24 -4.03
C ARG A 131 -4.32 0.47 -4.51
N ARG A 132 -4.28 1.81 -4.52
CA ARG A 132 -3.05 2.57 -4.85
C ARG A 132 -1.90 2.18 -3.93
N GLN A 133 -2.14 2.14 -2.62
CA GLN A 133 -1.10 1.75 -1.66
C GLN A 133 -0.59 0.32 -1.89
N LEU A 134 -1.49 -0.63 -2.14
CA LEU A 134 -1.11 -2.00 -2.48
C LEU A 134 -0.28 -2.06 -3.77
N MET A 135 -0.59 -1.24 -4.78
CA MET A 135 0.21 -1.15 -6.01
C MET A 135 1.61 -0.56 -5.77
N VAL A 136 1.75 0.40 -4.83
CA VAL A 136 3.06 0.90 -4.40
C VAL A 136 3.85 -0.21 -3.70
N ASP A 137 3.23 -0.97 -2.80
CA ASP A 137 3.86 -2.11 -2.14
C ASP A 137 4.28 -3.18 -3.17
N MET A 138 3.47 -3.43 -4.22
CA MET A 138 3.84 -4.32 -5.33
C MET A 138 5.03 -3.78 -6.12
N ALA A 139 5.07 -2.47 -6.41
CA ALA A 139 6.18 -1.84 -7.12
C ALA A 139 7.49 -1.95 -6.34
N TRP A 140 7.42 -1.87 -5.01
CA TRP A 140 8.57 -2.15 -4.13
C TRP A 140 9.05 -3.58 -4.35
N CYS A 141 8.17 -4.57 -4.27
CA CYS A 141 8.56 -5.96 -4.52
C CYS A 141 9.21 -6.13 -5.90
N GLU A 142 8.66 -5.54 -6.96
CA GLU A 142 9.24 -5.63 -8.30
C GLU A 142 10.65 -5.00 -8.36
N ARG A 143 10.85 -3.86 -7.70
CA ARG A 143 12.17 -3.22 -7.64
C ARG A 143 13.20 -4.11 -6.96
N GLU A 144 12.87 -4.69 -5.81
CA GLU A 144 13.78 -5.56 -5.06
C GLU A 144 14.08 -6.87 -5.80
N LEU A 145 13.16 -7.32 -6.65
CA LEU A 145 13.38 -8.44 -7.57
C LEU A 145 14.18 -8.06 -8.83
N GLY A 146 14.56 -6.79 -9.00
CA GLY A 146 15.28 -6.29 -10.17
C GLY A 146 14.40 -6.05 -11.40
N ASN A 147 13.07 -6.13 -11.25
CA ASN A 147 12.10 -5.93 -12.33
C ASN A 147 11.75 -4.44 -12.48
N GLY A 148 12.73 -3.61 -12.85
CA GLY A 148 12.55 -2.15 -12.89
C GLY A 148 11.42 -1.68 -13.81
N ARG A 149 11.17 -2.38 -14.93
CA ARG A 149 10.07 -2.06 -15.86
C ARG A 149 8.70 -2.23 -15.18
N ALA A 150 8.47 -3.38 -14.54
CA ALA A 150 7.20 -3.67 -13.87
C ALA A 150 6.96 -2.71 -12.69
N CYS A 151 8.01 -2.39 -11.94
CA CYS A 151 7.96 -1.35 -10.91
C CYS A 151 7.49 -0.01 -11.48
N GLY A 152 8.15 0.48 -12.55
CA GLY A 152 7.76 1.73 -13.20
C GLY A 152 6.32 1.71 -13.71
N GLU A 153 5.89 0.65 -14.40
CA GLU A 153 4.52 0.55 -14.94
C GLU A 153 3.45 0.61 -13.83
N LEU A 154 3.67 -0.06 -12.68
CA LEU A 154 2.78 0.03 -11.53
C LEU A 154 2.69 1.46 -10.97
N LEU A 155 3.84 2.15 -10.83
CA LEU A 155 3.86 3.50 -10.30
C LEU A 155 3.25 4.53 -11.26
N LEU A 156 3.40 4.37 -12.58
CA LEU A 156 2.71 5.23 -13.55
C LEU A 156 1.19 5.06 -13.45
N LEU A 157 0.68 3.86 -13.17
CA LEU A 157 -0.75 3.65 -12.93
C LEU A 157 -1.22 4.34 -11.64
N VAL A 158 -0.41 4.32 -10.58
CA VAL A 158 -0.70 5.07 -9.35
C VAL A 158 -0.78 6.57 -9.66
N LEU A 159 0.24 7.12 -10.33
CA LEU A 159 0.35 8.54 -10.68
C LEU A 159 -0.74 9.02 -11.65
N GLN A 160 -1.29 8.14 -12.49
CA GLN A 160 -2.45 8.47 -13.33
C GLN A 160 -3.71 8.78 -12.51
N SER A 161 -3.85 8.13 -11.35
CA SER A 161 -5.00 8.31 -10.45
C SER A 161 -4.74 9.29 -9.31
N ASP A 162 -3.49 9.46 -8.91
CA ASP A 162 -3.03 10.40 -7.89
C ASP A 162 -1.66 10.99 -8.32
N PRO A 163 -1.67 12.10 -9.08
CA PRO A 163 -0.44 12.72 -9.59
C PRO A 163 0.52 13.18 -8.49
N ASP A 164 0.04 13.35 -7.26
CA ASP A 164 0.81 13.84 -6.13
C ASP A 164 1.25 12.72 -5.18
N ALA A 165 1.02 11.46 -5.56
CA ALA A 165 1.39 10.31 -4.74
C ALA A 165 2.90 10.31 -4.43
N ALA A 166 3.24 10.06 -3.16
CA ALA A 166 4.61 10.00 -2.67
C ALA A 166 5.31 8.67 -3.06
N VAL A 167 5.51 8.43 -4.36
CA VAL A 167 6.06 7.16 -4.88
C VAL A 167 7.58 7.19 -5.12
N TRP A 168 8.22 8.33 -4.88
CA TRP A 168 9.60 8.60 -5.29
C TRP A 168 10.64 7.71 -4.60
N GLU A 169 10.37 7.24 -3.38
CA GLU A 169 11.25 6.29 -2.70
C GLU A 169 11.31 4.92 -3.37
N VAL A 170 10.23 4.54 -4.07
CA VAL A 170 10.06 3.22 -4.67
C VAL A 170 10.43 3.24 -6.15
N ALA A 171 10.39 4.41 -6.78
CA ALA A 171 10.67 4.61 -8.20
C ALA A 171 11.98 3.92 -8.66
N PRO A 172 12.03 3.36 -9.88
CA PRO A 172 13.21 2.67 -10.42
C PRO A 172 14.30 3.65 -10.89
N MET A 173 14.56 4.69 -10.10
CA MET A 173 15.51 5.74 -10.41
C MET A 173 16.94 5.27 -10.20
N THR A 174 17.80 5.54 -11.18
CA THR A 174 19.23 5.18 -11.12
C THR A 174 20.07 6.40 -11.40
N TRP A 175 20.47 7.13 -10.36
CA TRP A 175 21.41 8.26 -10.53
C TRP A 175 22.86 7.82 -10.69
N ALA A 176 23.19 6.66 -10.11
CA ALA A 176 24.51 6.05 -10.14
C ALA A 176 24.38 4.53 -10.15
N GLY A 177 25.34 3.86 -10.79
CA GLY A 177 25.37 2.40 -10.88
C GLY A 177 24.57 1.85 -12.06
N LYS A 178 24.29 0.54 -12.02
CA LYS A 178 23.61 -0.18 -13.09
C LYS A 178 22.10 0.10 -13.04
N SER A 179 21.54 0.50 -14.17
CA SER A 179 20.10 0.69 -14.35
C SER A 179 19.31 -0.59 -14.07
N LEU A 180 18.14 -0.45 -13.42
CA LEU A 180 17.15 -1.52 -13.22
C LEU A 180 16.29 -1.78 -14.47
N VAL A 181 16.46 -0.97 -15.52
CA VAL A 181 15.74 -1.10 -16.79
C VAL A 181 16.71 -1.12 -17.96
N SER A 182 16.30 -1.74 -19.07
CA SER A 182 17.07 -1.72 -20.31
C SER A 182 17.04 -0.34 -20.98
N ASN A 183 18.02 -0.07 -21.85
CA ASN A 183 18.09 1.18 -22.61
C ASN A 183 16.84 1.42 -23.48
N ASP A 184 16.24 0.35 -24.03
CA ASP A 184 15.01 0.45 -24.83
C ASP A 184 13.83 0.97 -23.99
N VAL A 185 13.66 0.42 -22.77
CA VAL A 185 12.61 0.86 -21.84
C VAL A 185 12.86 2.28 -21.38
N ALA A 186 14.11 2.62 -21.05
CA ALA A 186 14.47 3.96 -20.62
C ALA A 186 14.22 5.01 -21.72
N THR A 187 14.57 4.68 -22.97
CA THR A 187 14.32 5.54 -24.14
C THR A 187 12.83 5.71 -24.40
N GLN A 188 12.05 4.62 -24.29
CA GLN A 188 10.59 4.68 -24.40
C GLN A 188 9.99 5.60 -23.33
N TRP A 189 10.45 5.50 -22.08
CA TRP A 189 10.00 6.36 -20.99
C TRP A 189 10.42 7.82 -21.18
N LEU A 190 11.63 8.09 -21.68
CA LEU A 190 12.10 9.43 -22.02
C LEU A 190 11.20 10.12 -23.06
N ALA A 191 10.70 9.35 -24.03
CA ALA A 191 9.79 9.79 -25.07
C ALA A 191 8.31 9.90 -24.63
N SER A 192 7.97 9.44 -23.42
CA SER A 192 6.60 9.51 -22.88
C SER A 192 6.13 10.95 -22.74
N SER A 193 4.82 11.18 -22.72
CA SER A 193 4.23 12.47 -22.33
C SER A 193 4.13 12.66 -20.82
N GLN A 194 4.31 11.60 -20.02
CA GLN A 194 4.22 11.67 -18.56
C GLN A 194 5.56 12.12 -17.96
N PRO A 195 5.60 13.23 -17.20
CA PRO A 195 6.84 13.74 -16.61
C PRO A 195 7.58 12.72 -15.75
N ALA A 196 6.87 11.93 -14.93
CA ALA A 196 7.48 10.91 -14.07
C ALA A 196 8.23 9.83 -14.88
N ALA A 197 7.62 9.35 -15.98
CA ALA A 197 8.28 8.42 -16.89
C ALA A 197 9.52 9.06 -17.51
N GLN A 198 9.42 10.31 -17.98
CA GLN A 198 10.55 11.03 -18.55
C GLN A 198 11.71 11.13 -17.56
N LEU A 199 11.42 11.45 -16.29
CA LEU A 199 12.40 11.53 -15.21
C LEU A 199 13.10 10.17 -14.98
N TRP A 200 12.35 9.08 -14.92
CA TRP A 200 12.94 7.75 -14.71
C TRP A 200 13.76 7.29 -15.90
N GLY A 201 13.25 7.48 -17.12
CA GLY A 201 13.97 7.19 -18.36
C GLY A 201 15.27 7.98 -18.45
N ALA A 202 15.21 9.29 -18.15
CA ALA A 202 16.40 10.14 -18.12
C ALA A 202 17.40 9.67 -17.05
N SER A 203 16.93 9.33 -15.84
CA SER A 203 17.82 8.83 -14.78
C SER A 203 18.58 7.59 -15.24
N ALA A 204 17.90 6.61 -15.86
CA ALA A 204 18.50 5.38 -16.34
C ALA A 204 19.54 5.60 -17.45
N LEU A 205 19.31 6.59 -18.32
CA LEU A 205 20.20 6.90 -19.46
C LEU A 205 21.38 7.81 -19.09
N CYS A 206 21.40 8.42 -17.91
CA CYS A 206 22.46 9.36 -17.51
C CYS A 206 23.87 8.76 -17.48
N GLN A 207 23.99 7.43 -17.34
CA GLN A 207 25.26 6.72 -17.25
C GLN A 207 25.65 5.97 -18.53
N GLU A 208 24.82 6.07 -19.58
CA GLU A 208 24.92 5.25 -20.80
C GLU A 208 25.08 6.14 -22.06
N GLU A 209 25.07 5.51 -23.25
CA GLU A 209 25.22 6.17 -24.57
C GLU A 209 24.11 7.20 -24.92
N GLY A 210 23.10 7.42 -24.06
CA GLY A 210 22.03 8.41 -24.22
C GLY A 210 22.14 9.65 -23.32
N ARG A 211 23.32 9.90 -22.73
CA ARG A 211 23.51 10.93 -21.69
C ARG A 211 23.12 12.35 -22.11
N ALA A 212 23.37 12.75 -23.37
CA ALA A 212 23.08 14.11 -23.82
C ALA A 212 21.57 14.40 -23.80
N ASP A 213 20.77 13.53 -24.43
CA ASP A 213 19.31 13.65 -24.48
C ASP A 213 18.69 13.53 -23.08
N ALA A 214 19.22 12.63 -22.25
CA ALA A 214 18.81 12.50 -20.85
C ALA A 214 19.02 13.79 -20.07
N TRP A 215 20.19 14.42 -20.23
CA TRP A 215 20.52 15.67 -19.55
C TRP A 215 19.65 16.84 -20.01
N GLU A 216 19.47 17.00 -21.32
CA GLU A 216 18.56 18.02 -21.89
C GLU A 216 17.15 17.87 -21.33
N ARG A 217 16.66 16.62 -21.23
CA ARG A 217 15.34 16.35 -20.67
C ARG A 217 15.24 16.66 -19.19
N LEU A 218 16.25 16.32 -18.39
CA LEU A 218 16.29 16.67 -16.97
C LEU A 218 16.29 18.19 -16.76
N GLU A 219 17.05 18.94 -17.56
CA GLU A 219 17.02 20.41 -17.51
C GLU A 219 15.65 20.97 -17.88
N SER A 220 15.00 20.39 -18.90
CA SER A 220 13.64 20.77 -19.27
C SER A 220 12.64 20.52 -18.15
N LEU A 221 12.71 19.34 -17.50
CA LEU A 221 11.85 18.97 -16.37
C LEU A 221 12.09 19.90 -15.17
N ALA A 222 13.34 20.22 -14.85
CA ALA A 222 13.67 21.10 -13.74
C ALA A 222 13.15 22.54 -13.91
N ARG A 223 12.99 23.00 -15.16
CA ARG A 223 12.44 24.33 -15.47
C ARG A 223 10.91 24.37 -15.47
N ASP A 224 10.24 23.23 -15.55
CA ASP A 224 8.79 23.14 -15.51
C ASP A 224 8.30 23.09 -14.06
N ALA A 225 7.68 24.18 -13.61
CA ALA A 225 7.19 24.33 -12.23
C ALA A 225 6.12 23.28 -11.84
N ASN A 226 5.51 22.59 -12.81
CA ASN A 226 4.54 21.52 -12.59
C ASN A 226 5.15 20.12 -12.68
N ALA A 227 6.43 20.00 -13.03
CA ALA A 227 7.05 18.73 -13.37
C ALA A 227 7.72 18.07 -12.16
N ILE A 228 6.97 17.73 -11.11
CA ILE A 228 7.25 16.61 -10.16
C ILE A 228 7.73 16.98 -8.74
N PHE A 229 8.30 18.16 -8.46
CA PHE A 229 9.01 18.38 -7.19
C PHE A 229 8.20 19.09 -6.10
N SER A 230 7.28 18.36 -5.45
CA SER A 230 6.95 18.63 -4.04
C SER A 230 7.11 17.34 -3.23
N VAL A 231 8.35 16.89 -3.04
CA VAL A 231 8.64 15.77 -2.14
C VAL A 231 8.42 16.29 -0.71
N ARG A 232 7.29 15.89 -0.10
CA ARG A 232 6.98 16.19 1.30
C ARG A 232 6.87 14.86 2.04
N TRP A 233 7.89 14.57 2.83
CA TRP A 233 7.96 13.40 3.70
C TRP A 233 6.90 13.52 4.81
N LEU A 234 6.08 12.49 4.96
CA LEU A 234 5.24 12.26 6.16
C LEU A 234 6.08 11.58 7.24
#